data_AF-A0A7X8Q912-F1
#
_entry.id   AF-A0A7X8Q912-F1
#
_cell.length_a   1.000
_cell.length_b   1.000
_cell.length_c   1.000
_cell.angle_alpha   90.00
_cell.angle_beta   90.00
_cell.angle_gamma   90.00
#
_symmetry.space_group_name_H-M   'P 1'
#
loop_
_entity.id
_entity.type
_entity.pdbx_description
1 polymer ?
#
loop_
_entity_poly.entity_id
_entity_poly.type
_entity_poly.pdbx_seq_one_letter_code
_entity_poly.pdbx_strand_id
1 'polypeptide(L)'
;MKKYCIYLMIVSLSCISCKENCKENLEFKNYYYLKVDEIIEYDKKTSTPGECFSDSIWLHFYETTDYLSFLTNCSFNFTTGEPPFYKSKRDLKADIKFLNNWYLENKCSMNIYKADSIVAQKRLLQK
;
A
#
# COMPACT_ATOMS: atom_id res chain seq x y z
N MET A 1 -11.55 30.91 -46.71
CA MET A 1 -10.66 29.79 -46.33
C MET A 1 -10.33 29.82 -44.83
N LYS A 2 -11.25 29.39 -43.95
CA LYS A 2 -10.99 29.21 -42.49
C LYS A 2 -11.93 28.17 -41.85
N LYS A 3 -12.31 27.12 -42.59
CA LYS A 3 -13.21 26.05 -42.08
C LYS A 3 -12.54 24.68 -41.93
N TYR A 4 -11.23 24.58 -42.16
CA TYR A 4 -10.51 23.30 -42.15
C TYR A 4 -9.70 23.00 -40.88
N CYS A 5 -9.67 23.90 -39.88
CA CYS A 5 -8.86 23.70 -38.67
C CYS A 5 -9.54 22.91 -37.55
N ILE A 6 -10.82 22.57 -37.65
CA ILE A 6 -11.55 21.91 -36.54
C ILE A 6 -11.53 20.37 -36.68
N TYR A 7 -11.29 19.83 -37.87
CA TYR A 7 -11.40 18.39 -38.11
C TYR A 7 -10.14 17.57 -37.73
N LEU A 8 -9.01 18.21 -37.42
CA LEU A 8 -7.75 17.54 -37.09
C LEU A 8 -7.51 17.33 -35.57
N MET A 9 -8.31 17.93 -34.68
CA MET A 9 -8.18 17.70 -33.23
C MET A 9 -9.00 16.51 -32.71
N ILE A 10 -9.89 15.93 -33.50
CA ILE A 10 -10.78 14.85 -33.05
C ILE A 10 -10.11 13.47 -33.11
N VAL A 11 -8.98 13.34 -33.82
CA VAL A 11 -8.34 12.03 -34.08
C VAL A 11 -7.29 11.64 -33.02
N SER A 12 -6.79 12.55 -32.19
CA SER A 12 -5.74 12.25 -31.19
C SER A 12 -6.26 11.87 -29.79
N LEU A 13 -7.56 11.99 -29.52
CA LEU A 13 -8.17 11.50 -28.27
C LEU A 13 -8.77 10.10 -28.41
N SER A 14 -8.20 9.29 -29.30
CA SER A 14 -8.26 7.84 -29.20
C SER A 14 -7.40 7.43 -27.99
N CYS A 15 -7.84 7.78 -26.77
CA CYS A 15 -7.53 7.00 -25.60
C CYS A 15 -8.12 5.62 -25.88
N ILE A 16 -7.36 4.80 -26.61
CA ILE A 16 -7.48 3.36 -26.60
C ILE A 16 -7.24 3.03 -25.14
N SER A 17 -8.32 3.06 -24.37
CA SER A 17 -8.46 2.31 -23.15
C SER A 17 -8.22 0.88 -23.59
N CYS A 18 -6.95 0.47 -23.64
CA CYS A 18 -6.59 -0.91 -23.43
C CYS A 18 -7.20 -1.24 -22.08
N LYS A 19 -8.44 -1.73 -22.10
CA LYS A 19 -8.89 -2.69 -21.10
C LYS A 19 -8.00 -3.90 -21.35
N GLU A 20 -6.75 -3.82 -20.89
CA GLU A 20 -6.09 -5.02 -20.43
C GLU A 20 -7.09 -5.64 -19.46
N ASN A 21 -7.46 -6.89 -19.71
CA ASN A 21 -8.29 -7.63 -18.78
C ASN A 21 -7.49 -7.73 -17.48
N CYS A 22 -7.69 -6.76 -16.58
CA CYS A 22 -7.05 -6.71 -15.28
C CYS A 22 -7.46 -7.98 -14.54
N LYS A 23 -6.55 -8.96 -14.50
CA LYS A 23 -6.74 -10.18 -13.74
C LYS A 23 -6.05 -9.98 -12.40
N GLU A 24 -6.83 -9.52 -11.44
CA GLU A 24 -6.40 -9.43 -10.04
C GLU A 24 -5.94 -10.81 -9.54
N ASN A 25 -4.76 -10.88 -8.92
CA ASN A 25 -4.30 -12.08 -8.25
C ASN A 25 -4.93 -12.14 -6.83
N LEU A 26 -5.82 -13.11 -6.62
CA LEU A 26 -6.59 -13.23 -5.36
C LEU A 26 -5.70 -13.53 -4.15
N GLU A 27 -4.66 -14.34 -4.32
CA GLU A 27 -3.71 -14.66 -3.26
C GLU A 27 -2.98 -13.39 -2.80
N PHE A 28 -2.45 -12.61 -3.74
CA PHE A 28 -1.82 -11.32 -3.45
C PHE A 28 -2.79 -10.34 -2.80
N LYS A 29 -4.02 -10.23 -3.30
CA LYS A 29 -5.06 -9.38 -2.69
C LYS A 29 -5.25 -9.72 -1.22
N ASN A 30 -5.49 -10.99 -0.92
CA ASN A 30 -5.78 -11.44 0.44
C ASN A 30 -4.58 -11.23 1.34
N TYR A 31 -3.37 -11.54 0.87
CA TYR A 31 -2.15 -11.33 1.63
C TYR A 31 -1.88 -9.85 1.90
N TYR A 32 -2.03 -9.00 0.89
CA TYR A 32 -1.85 -7.55 1.02
C TYR A 32 -2.82 -6.95 2.04
N TYR A 33 -4.10 -7.28 1.93
CA TYR A 33 -5.12 -6.76 2.84
C TYR A 33 -5.03 -7.35 4.25
N LEU A 34 -4.57 -8.60 4.40
CA LEU A 34 -4.25 -9.15 5.72
C LEU A 34 -3.20 -8.29 6.43
N LYS A 35 -2.13 -7.88 5.72
CA LYS A 35 -1.10 -6.99 6.27
C LYS A 35 -1.63 -5.60 6.63
N VAL A 36 -2.54 -5.05 5.81
CA VAL A 36 -3.24 -3.79 6.10
C VAL A 36 -4.11 -3.91 7.36
N ASP A 37 -4.86 -5.00 7.49
CA ASP A 37 -5.75 -5.23 8.62
C ASP A 37 -4.97 -5.43 9.92
N GLU A 38 -3.82 -6.11 9.87
CA GLU A 38 -2.91 -6.27 11.02
C GLU A 38 -2.45 -4.90 11.58
N ILE A 39 -2.18 -3.90 10.73
CA ILE A 39 -1.84 -2.53 11.16
C ILE A 39 -3.03 -1.87 11.86
N ILE A 40 -4.24 -2.03 11.32
CA ILE A 40 -5.47 -1.46 11.88
C ILE A 40 -5.79 -2.11 13.23
N GLU A 41 -5.62 -3.43 13.35
CA GLU A 41 -5.82 -4.16 14.60
C GLU A 41 -4.79 -3.77 15.66
N TYR A 42 -3.53 -3.61 15.28
CA TYR A 42 -2.49 -3.14 16.17
C TYR A 42 -2.82 -1.76 16.76
N ASP A 43 -3.23 -0.80 15.93
CA ASP A 43 -3.63 0.53 16.39
C ASP A 43 -4.85 0.51 17.34
N LYS A 44 -5.80 -0.41 17.11
CA LYS A 44 -6.94 -0.60 18.04
C LYS A 44 -6.48 -1.09 19.40
N LYS A 45 -5.57 -2.07 19.42
CA LYS A 45 -4.99 -2.63 20.64
C LYS A 45 -4.21 -1.55 21.41
N THR A 46 -3.27 -0.86 20.77
CA THR A 46 -2.45 0.18 21.43
C THR A 46 -3.22 1.42 21.86
N SER A 47 -4.38 1.69 21.25
CA SER A 47 -5.29 2.75 21.69
C SER A 47 -6.14 2.39 22.92
N THR A 48 -6.13 1.14 23.37
CA THR A 48 -6.95 0.66 24.49
C THR A 48 -6.18 0.81 25.80
N PRO A 49 -6.65 1.65 26.75
CA PRO A 49 -5.95 1.87 28.01
C PRO A 49 -5.84 0.58 28.85
N GLY A 50 -4.66 0.31 29.39
CA GLY A 50 -4.44 -0.80 30.33
C GLY A 50 -4.13 -2.16 29.71
N GLU A 51 -4.06 -2.26 28.38
CA GLU A 51 -3.52 -3.46 27.74
C GLU A 51 -1.98 -3.47 27.81
N CYS A 52 -1.41 -4.55 28.35
CA CYS A 52 0.02 -4.82 28.25
C CYS A 52 0.30 -5.54 26.93
N PHE A 53 1.27 -5.03 26.16
CA PHE A 53 1.71 -5.65 24.90
C PHE A 53 2.96 -6.46 25.14
N SER A 54 3.00 -7.68 24.62
CA SER A 54 4.25 -8.42 24.52
C SER A 54 5.11 -7.85 23.39
N ASP A 55 6.43 -7.91 23.56
CA ASP A 55 7.41 -7.47 22.55
C ASP A 55 7.15 -8.13 21.17
N SER A 56 6.62 -9.36 21.16
CA SER A 56 6.25 -10.06 19.94
C SER A 56 5.20 -9.32 19.10
N ILE A 57 4.28 -8.59 19.72
CA ILE A 57 3.19 -7.90 19.02
C ILE A 57 3.73 -6.68 18.28
N TRP A 58 4.58 -5.86 18.91
CA TRP A 58 5.17 -4.73 18.19
C TRP A 58 6.23 -5.16 17.17
N LEU A 59 6.89 -6.31 17.40
CA LEU A 59 7.88 -6.84 16.44
C LEU A 59 7.16 -7.24 15.15
N HIS A 60 6.04 -7.95 15.29
CA HIS A 60 5.17 -8.30 14.17
C HIS A 60 4.63 -7.04 13.45
N PHE A 61 4.29 -5.99 14.18
CA PHE A 61 3.89 -4.71 13.58
C PHE A 61 5.01 -4.09 12.73
N TYR A 62 6.25 -4.08 13.21
CA TYR A 62 7.40 -3.63 12.43
C TYR A 62 7.62 -4.52 11.20
N GLU A 63 7.57 -5.85 11.31
CA GLU A 63 7.70 -6.75 10.17
C GLU A 63 6.65 -6.48 9.08
N THR A 64 5.40 -6.23 9.49
CA THR A 64 4.29 -5.94 8.59
C THR A 64 4.42 -4.56 7.94
N THR A 65 4.76 -3.52 8.72
CA THR A 65 4.96 -2.17 8.19
C THR A 65 6.20 -2.08 7.31
N ASP A 66 7.29 -2.77 7.65
CA ASP A 66 8.48 -2.86 6.81
C ASP A 66 8.16 -3.54 5.48
N TYR A 67 7.47 -4.68 5.50
CA TYR A 67 7.06 -5.36 4.26
C TYR A 67 6.28 -4.41 3.35
N LEU A 68 5.27 -3.71 3.88
CA LEU A 68 4.47 -2.76 3.10
C LEU A 68 5.27 -1.53 2.69
N SER A 69 6.18 -1.03 3.53
CA SER A 69 7.06 0.09 3.19
C SER A 69 8.00 -0.28 2.05
N PHE A 70 8.63 -1.44 2.10
CA PHE A 70 9.44 -1.95 1.00
C PHE A 70 8.61 -2.14 -0.26
N LEU A 71 7.43 -2.74 -0.18
CA LEU A 71 6.60 -2.99 -1.35
C LEU A 71 6.12 -1.68 -2.01
N THR A 72 5.67 -0.72 -1.20
CA THR A 72 4.88 0.44 -1.66
C THR A 72 5.62 1.78 -1.59
N ASN A 73 6.78 1.83 -0.93
CA ASN A 73 7.46 3.05 -0.48
C ASN A 73 6.62 3.91 0.48
N CYS A 74 5.66 3.31 1.19
CA CYS A 74 4.91 4.02 2.23
C CYS A 74 5.86 4.46 3.36
N SER A 75 5.92 5.76 3.61
CA SER A 75 6.52 6.32 4.81
C SER A 75 5.43 6.46 5.86
N PHE A 76 5.33 5.46 6.74
CA PHE A 76 4.28 5.42 7.75
C PHE A 76 4.37 6.61 8.72
N ASN A 77 3.21 7.06 9.20
CA ASN A 77 3.08 8.24 10.08
C ASN A 77 3.05 7.88 11.57
N PHE A 78 3.32 6.63 11.95
CA PHE A 78 3.45 6.24 13.35
C PHE A 78 4.78 6.71 13.97
N THR A 79 4.82 6.78 15.29
CA THR A 79 6.04 7.11 16.04
C THR A 79 6.92 5.87 16.16
N THR A 80 8.20 5.96 15.83
CA THR A 80 9.19 4.87 15.94
C THR A 80 9.65 4.63 17.39
N GLY A 81 8.69 4.41 18.30
CA GLY A 81 8.94 4.05 19.70
C GLY A 81 8.74 2.56 19.96
N GLU A 82 8.88 2.16 21.23
CA GLU A 82 8.60 0.81 21.72
C GLU A 82 7.62 0.93 22.91
N PRO A 83 6.30 0.77 22.69
CA PRO A 83 5.62 0.39 21.44
C PRO A 83 5.58 1.52 20.39
N PRO A 84 5.57 1.18 19.08
CA PRO A 84 5.17 2.13 18.05
C PRO A 84 3.68 2.46 18.20
N PHE A 85 3.29 3.69 17.86
CA PHE A 85 1.88 4.08 17.90
C PHE A 85 1.59 5.26 16.97
N TYR A 86 0.36 5.30 16.48
CA TYR A 86 -0.16 6.46 15.76
C TYR A 86 -0.55 7.56 16.73
N LYS A 87 -0.09 8.79 16.47
CA LYS A 87 -0.44 9.96 17.29
C LYS A 87 -1.91 10.34 17.15
N SER A 88 -2.50 10.04 16.00
CA SER A 88 -3.90 10.31 15.72
C SER A 88 -4.51 9.28 14.77
N LYS A 89 -5.84 9.10 14.86
CA LYS A 89 -6.59 8.32 13.86
C LYS A 89 -6.52 8.92 12.45
N ARG A 90 -6.13 10.19 12.31
CA ARG A 90 -5.92 10.83 11.00
C ARG A 90 -4.68 10.26 10.32
N ASP A 91 -3.61 10.03 11.08
CA ASP A 91 -2.35 9.52 10.57
C ASP A 91 -2.52 8.08 10.05
N LEU A 92 -3.17 7.21 10.83
CA LEU A 92 -3.55 5.88 10.37
C LEU A 92 -4.39 5.95 9.09
N LYS A 93 -5.43 6.79 9.06
CA LYS A 93 -6.28 6.93 7.86
C LYS A 93 -5.50 7.39 6.63
N ALA A 94 -4.49 8.25 6.80
CA ALA A 94 -3.64 8.69 5.70
C ALA A 94 -2.82 7.52 5.14
N ASP A 95 -2.20 6.71 6.00
CA ASP A 95 -1.43 5.52 5.60
C ASP A 95 -2.31 4.49 4.91
N ILE A 96 -3.48 4.17 5.48
CA ILE A 96 -4.43 3.22 4.88
C ILE A 96 -4.92 3.72 3.52
N LYS A 97 -5.15 5.04 3.36
CA LYS A 97 -5.52 5.62 2.06
C LYS A 97 -4.39 5.49 1.04
N PHE A 98 -3.14 5.74 1.45
CA PHE A 98 -1.97 5.57 0.59
C PHE A 98 -1.87 4.12 0.11
N LEU A 99 -1.93 3.16 1.03
CA LEU A 99 -1.83 1.72 0.72
C LEU A 99 -2.97 1.25 -0.20
N ASN A 100 -4.18 1.76 -0.02
CA ASN A 100 -5.30 1.45 -0.90
C ASN A 100 -5.11 2.00 -2.33
N ASN A 101 -4.65 3.25 -2.45
CA ASN A 101 -4.38 3.83 -3.76
C ASN A 101 -3.28 3.06 -4.49
N TRP A 102 -2.18 2.76 -3.79
CA TRP A 102 -1.10 1.95 -4.36
C TRP A 102 -1.61 0.59 -4.84
N TYR A 103 -2.44 -0.09 -4.04
CA TYR A 103 -3.03 -1.38 -4.45
C TYR A 103 -3.87 -1.24 -5.73
N LEU A 104 -4.76 -0.25 -5.79
CA LEU A 104 -5.62 -0.03 -6.95
C LEU A 104 -4.84 0.24 -8.24
N GLU A 105 -3.72 0.96 -8.13
CA GLU A 105 -2.83 1.27 -9.25
C GLU A 105 -2.00 0.06 -9.70
N ASN A 106 -1.65 -0.85 -8.79
CA ASN A 106 -0.67 -1.91 -9.05
C ASN A 106 -1.26 -3.33 -9.16
N LYS A 107 -2.46 -3.58 -8.64
CA LYS A 107 -3.07 -4.92 -8.46
C LYS A 107 -3.10 -5.80 -9.71
N CYS A 108 -3.21 -5.21 -10.90
CA CYS A 108 -3.27 -5.96 -12.15
C CYS A 108 -1.90 -6.50 -12.59
N SER A 109 -0.82 -5.93 -12.05
CA SER A 109 0.56 -6.29 -12.40
C SER A 109 1.29 -7.05 -11.28
N MET A 110 0.58 -7.36 -10.18
CA MET A 110 1.15 -7.92 -8.97
C MET A 110 0.66 -9.35 -8.71
N ASN A 111 1.54 -10.13 -8.14
CA ASN A 111 1.28 -11.42 -7.50
C ASN A 111 2.25 -11.55 -6.31
N ILE A 112 2.11 -12.60 -5.51
CA ILE A 112 2.91 -12.78 -4.30
C ILE A 112 4.42 -12.84 -4.62
N TYR A 113 4.82 -13.61 -5.63
CA TYR A 113 6.23 -13.76 -6.01
C TYR A 113 6.89 -12.45 -6.44
N LYS A 114 6.16 -11.61 -7.19
CA LYS A 114 6.66 -10.30 -7.62
C LYS A 114 6.79 -9.35 -6.42
N ALA A 115 5.80 -9.35 -5.52
CA ALA A 115 5.84 -8.54 -4.31
C ALA A 115 7.03 -8.93 -3.41
N ASP A 116 7.21 -10.23 -3.16
CA ASP A 116 8.31 -10.75 -2.35
C ASP A 116 9.68 -10.43 -2.97
N SER A 117 9.79 -10.54 -4.29
CA SER A 117 11.02 -10.18 -5.01
C SER A 117 11.37 -8.69 -4.84
N ILE A 118 10.38 -7.79 -4.93
CA ILE A 118 10.58 -6.35 -4.69
C ILE A 118 11.03 -6.10 -3.25
N VAL A 119 10.37 -6.73 -2.28
CA VAL A 119 10.68 -6.56 -0.85
C VAL A 119 12.09 -7.07 -0.55
N ALA A 120 12.45 -8.25 -1.04
CA ALA A 120 13.78 -8.84 -0.86
C ALA A 120 14.87 -7.96 -1.45
N GLN A 121 14.68 -7.45 -2.67
CA GLN A 121 15.65 -6.56 -3.33
C GLN A 121 15.87 -5.27 -2.52
N LYS A 122 14.80 -4.61 -2.07
CA LYS A 122 14.92 -3.36 -1.31
C LYS A 122 15.51 -3.57 0.08
N ARG A 123 15.23 -4.70 0.74
CA ARG A 123 15.87 -5.07 2.01
C ARG A 123 17.39 -5.21 1.87
N LEU A 124 17.87 -5.76 0.75
CA LEU A 124 19.30 -5.90 0.49
C LEU A 124 20.00 -4.54 0.26
N LEU A 125 19.29 -3.56 -0.32
CA LEU A 125 19.84 -2.23 -0.60
C LEU A 125 19.95 -1.33 0.65
N GLN A 126 19.33 -1.72 1.77
CA GLN A 126 19.38 -0.98 3.04
C GLN A 126 20.40 -1.53 4.04
N LYS A 127 21.08 -2.64 3.70
CA LYS A 127 22.18 -3.22 4.50
C LYS A 127 23.52 -2.75 3.97
#